data_AF-A0A961XK44-F1
#
_entry.id   AF-A0A961XK44-F1
#
_cell.length_a   1.000
_cell.length_b   1.000
_cell.length_c   1.000
_cell.angle_alpha   90.00
_cell.angle_beta   90.00
_cell.angle_gamma   90.00
#
_symmetry.space_group_name_H-M   'P 1'
#
loop_
_entity.id
_entity.type
_entity.pdbx_description
1 polymer ?
#
loop_
_entity_poly.entity_id
_entity_poly.type
_entity_poly.pdbx_seq_one_letter_code
_entity_poly.pdbx_strand_id
1 'polypeptide(L)' 'WLGGAGLSIKVFFLACVAIAGFYGAATVSRKILYIQTVPAGLALLALWAGM' A
#
# COMPACT_ATOMS: atom_id res chain seq x y z
N TRP A 1 3.09 1.58 20.60
CA TRP A 1 1.63 1.60 20.40
C TRP A 1 1.24 0.75 19.17
N LEU A 2 1.48 -0.58 19.22
CA LEU A 2 0.91 -1.63 18.35
C LEU A 2 1.45 -3.06 18.65
N GLY A 3 2.35 -3.22 19.64
CA GLY A 3 2.85 -4.55 20.06
C GLY A 3 3.50 -5.35 18.92
N GLY A 4 3.71 -6.66 19.12
CA GLY A 4 4.27 -7.54 18.08
C GLY A 4 3.45 -7.66 16.79
N ALA A 5 2.20 -7.17 16.77
CA ALA A 5 1.28 -7.25 15.64
C ALA A 5 1.36 -6.05 14.67
N GLY A 6 2.21 -5.06 14.94
CA GLY A 6 2.31 -3.84 14.14
C GLY A 6 2.66 -4.08 12.66
N LEU A 7 3.41 -5.14 12.37
CA LEU A 7 3.77 -5.51 10.99
C LEU A 7 2.54 -6.03 10.22
N SER A 8 1.77 -6.95 10.81
CA SER A 8 0.60 -7.57 10.18
C SER A 8 -0.47 -6.53 9.82
N ILE A 9 -0.69 -5.55 10.70
CA ILE A 9 -1.67 -4.48 10.48
C ILE A 9 -1.23 -3.52 9.37
N LYS A 10 0.06 -3.19 9.31
CA LYS A 10 0.63 -2.40 8.21
C LYS A 10 0.45 -3.12 6.88
N VAL A 11 0.83 -4.39 6.81
CA VAL A 11 0.70 -5.20 5.59
C VAL A 11 -0.76 -5.29 5.14
N PHE A 12 -1.71 -5.50 6.05
CA PHE A 12 -3.14 -5.54 5.73
C PHE A 12 -3.65 -4.23 5.13
N PHE A 13 -3.33 -3.09 5.75
CA PHE A 13 -3.75 -1.78 5.26
C PHE A 13 -3.11 -1.44 3.91
N LEU A 14 -1.80 -1.69 3.76
CA LEU A 14 -1.12 -1.42 2.50
C LEU A 14 -1.61 -2.30 1.36
N ALA A 15 -1.93 -3.57 1.61
CA ALA A 15 -2.52 -4.45 0.60
C ALA A 15 -3.90 -3.94 0.15
N CYS A 16 -4.74 -3.50 1.09
CA CYS A 16 -6.04 -2.90 0.78
C CYS A 16 -5.90 -1.62 -0.05
N VAL A 17 -4.97 -0.73 0.34
CA VAL A 17 -4.67 0.51 -0.39
C VAL A 17 -4.13 0.23 -1.80
N ALA A 18 -3.30 -0.79 -1.97
CA ALA A 18 -2.80 -1.19 -3.29
C ALA A 18 -3.95 -1.59 -4.22
N ILE A 19 -4.87 -2.43 -3.76
CA ILE A 19 -6.05 -2.88 -4.52
C ILE A 19 -6.97 -1.69 -4.86
N ALA A 20 -7.25 -0.83 -3.87
CA ALA A 20 -8.06 0.37 -4.09
C ALA A 20 -7.40 1.34 -5.09
N GLY A 21 -6.08 1.48 -5.04
CA GLY A 21 -5.31 2.30 -5.97
C GLY A 21 -5.35 1.77 -7.40
N PHE A 22 -5.32 0.45 -7.61
CA PHE A 22 -5.50 -0.15 -8.94
C PHE A 22 -6.89 0.13 -9.50
N TYR A 23 -7.94 -0.07 -8.71
CA TYR A 23 -9.32 0.24 -9.12
C TYR A 23 -9.51 1.73 -9.41
N GLY A 24 -9.03 2.62 -8.53
CA GLY A 24 -9.09 4.07 -8.72
C GLY A 24 -8.32 4.54 -9.95
N ALA A 25 -7.20 3.90 -10.28
CA ALA A 25 -6.45 4.22 -11.49
C ALA A 25 -7.13 3.74 -12.78
N ALA A 26 -7.85 2.61 -12.72
CA ALA A 26 -8.63 2.09 -13.83
C ALA A 26 -9.91 2.91 -14.10
N THR A 27 -10.51 3.52 -13.07
CA THR A 27 -11.83 4.17 -13.17
C THR A 27 -11.82 5.69 -13.13
N VAL A 28 -11.01 6.31 -12.27
CA VAL A 28 -11.06 7.77 -12.03
C VAL A 28 -9.98 8.50 -12.83
N SER A 29 -8.72 8.09 -12.65
CA SER A 29 -7.59 8.69 -13.37
C SER A 29 -6.30 7.92 -13.13
N ARG A 30 -5.52 7.70 -14.21
CA ARG A 30 -4.18 7.09 -14.15
C ARG A 30 -3.21 7.79 -13.18
N LYS A 31 -3.50 9.04 -12.79
CA LYS A 31 -2.73 9.80 -11.78
C LYS A 31 -2.75 9.15 -10.39
N ILE A 32 -3.81 8.38 -10.06
CA ILE A 32 -3.96 7.67 -8.78
C ILE A 32 -2.93 6.54 -8.65
N LEU A 33 -2.61 5.86 -9.77
CA LEU A 33 -1.58 4.81 -9.82
C LEU A 33 -0.22 5.35 -9.34
N TYR A 34 0.17 6.54 -9.82
CA TYR A 34 1.48 7.14 -9.49
C TYR A 34 1.55 7.79 -8.11
N ILE A 35 0.45 8.36 -7.62
CA ILE A 35 0.45 9.10 -6.35
C ILE A 35 0.07 8.23 -5.15
N GLN A 36 -0.66 7.13 -5.37
CA GLN A 36 -1.17 6.28 -4.30
C GLN A 36 -0.63 4.86 -4.38
N THR A 37 -0.71 4.21 -5.54
CA THR A 37 -0.30 2.81 -5.68
C THR A 37 1.22 2.63 -5.69
N VAL A 38 1.97 3.54 -6.34
CA VAL A 38 3.45 3.52 -6.31
C VAL A 38 4.01 3.70 -4.89
N PRO A 39 3.64 4.72 -4.10
CA PRO A 39 4.14 4.84 -2.74
C PRO A 39 3.64 3.73 -1.81
N ALA A 40 2.41 3.22 -1.99
CA ALA A 40 1.92 2.07 -1.24
C ALA A 40 2.71 0.79 -1.58
N GLY A 41 3.02 0.55 -2.86
CA GLY A 41 3.84 -0.58 -3.29
C GLY A 41 5.28 -0.47 -2.76
N LEU A 42 5.87 0.72 -2.80
CA LEU A 42 7.19 0.98 -2.24
C LEU A 42 7.24 0.75 -0.72
N ALA A 43 6.22 1.20 0.02
CA ALA A 43 6.12 0.96 1.46
C ALA A 43 5.89 -0.52 1.81
N LEU A 44 5.20 -1.29 0.95
CA LEU A 44 5.08 -2.75 1.09
C LEU A 44 6.41 -3.46 0.82
N LEU A 45 7.12 -3.08 -0.24
CA LEU A 45 8.44 -3.63 -0.57
C LEU A 45 9.47 -3.31 0.52
N ALA A 46 9.44 -2.09 1.06
CA ALA A 46 10.22 -1.66 2.22
C ALA A 46 9.98 -2.59 3.42
N LEU A 47 8.72 -2.73 3.85
CA LEU A 47 8.33 -3.62 4.94
C LEU A 47 8.77 -5.07 4.72
N TRP A 48 8.70 -5.55 3.47
CA TRP A 48 9.12 -6.90 3.12
C TRP A 48 10.65 -7.07 3.06
N ALA A 49 11.39 -6.02 2.69
CA ALA A 49 12.85 -5.98 2.69
C ALA A 49 13.46 -5.91 4.10
N GLY A 50 12.64 -5.78 5.15
CA GLY A 50 13.09 -5.75 6.54
C GLY A 50 13.74 -4.43 6.96
N MET A 51 13.49 -3.34 6.22
CA MET A 51 13.83 -1.97 6.60
C MET A 51 12.70 -1.32 7.42
#